data_AF-A0AAU2D0N8-F1
#
_entry.id   AF-A0AAU2D0N8-F1
#
_cell.length_a   1.000
_cell.length_b   1.000
_cell.length_c   1.000
_cell.angle_alpha   90.00
_cell.angle_beta   90.00
_cell.angle_gamma   90.00
#
_symmetry.space_group_name_H-M   'P 1'
#
loop_
_entity.id
_entity.type
_entity.pdbx_description
1 polymer ?
#
loop_
_entity_poly.entity_id
_entity_poly.type
_entity_poly.pdbx_seq_one_letter_code
_entity_poly.pdbx_strand_id
1 'polypeptide(L)'
;MATPVFEEFDPAGDCDCPGCAHWRRVLPYSGTGRHPAAHTHSRLRPGGGTPMAVIVAAATSAALGAACAAPAFAAPHAPPSPGVPAGEGPGTPQGHKAPLHGGRGGPTKFAGALRAPATTRAEIINRARKWVDAEVPYSMSLYWSDGYRQDCSGYVSMAWGLPGNEWTGSLGQYAQQITKEELQPGDILLFHNPENPEKGSHVVIFGGWTDYTHASYIAYEQTPPHTRRQATPYAYWSYSDRYIPYRYKGLAADPPGAAQPSTPADPKPATPYPGAAYFGPGANNKYVTQLGQLLIERGARRFYPSGPAPRWSDADRLATQAFQQAQGWQGQDADGLPGPRTWELLVSGKGKSVPADGAAGPPAPASHGVRGYPGRALFRPGANNEYVTRLGRQLVKKGFGKHYTTGPGPHWGEADRRSVEAFQRSQGWRGGAADGYPGPETWRRLFS
;
A
#
# COMPACT_ATOMS: atom_id res chain seq x y z
N MET A 1 39.12 30.09 -32.06
CA MET A 1 38.26 29.10 -31.38
C MET A 1 36.89 29.18 -32.01
N ALA A 2 36.44 28.10 -32.64
CA ALA A 2 35.17 28.05 -33.35
C ALA A 2 34.00 28.05 -32.35
N THR A 3 33.02 28.92 -32.58
CA THR A 3 31.75 28.97 -31.86
C THR A 3 30.90 27.74 -32.20
N PRO A 4 30.22 27.10 -31.22
CA PRO A 4 29.31 26.01 -31.53
C PRO A 4 28.09 26.54 -32.29
N VAL A 5 27.81 25.93 -33.43
CA VAL A 5 26.56 26.11 -34.19
C VAL A 5 25.48 25.33 -33.44
N PHE A 6 24.44 26.03 -32.96
CA PHE A 6 23.23 25.37 -32.49
C PHE A 6 22.37 25.07 -33.71
N GLU A 7 22.14 23.80 -33.98
CA GLU A 7 21.14 23.35 -34.93
C GLU A 7 19.80 23.35 -34.20
N GLU A 8 18.93 24.28 -34.56
CA GLU A 8 17.59 24.44 -34.01
C GLU A 8 16.69 23.38 -34.64
N PHE A 9 16.28 22.38 -33.86
CA PHE A 9 15.29 21.41 -34.31
C PHE A 9 13.90 22.05 -34.26
N ASP A 10 13.29 22.26 -35.43
CA ASP A 10 11.86 22.55 -35.51
C ASP A 10 11.07 21.38 -34.88
N PRO A 11 10.10 21.64 -33.99
CA PRO A 11 9.27 20.58 -33.45
C PRO A 11 8.46 19.92 -34.58
N ALA A 12 8.52 18.59 -34.63
CA ALA A 12 7.74 17.80 -35.58
C ALA A 12 6.26 18.20 -35.51
N GLY A 13 5.68 18.42 -36.69
CA GLY A 13 4.34 18.94 -36.91
C GLY A 13 3.23 18.16 -36.21
N ASP A 14 2.09 18.86 -36.13
CA ASP A 14 0.87 18.50 -35.44
C ASP A 14 0.47 17.01 -35.49
N CYS A 15 0.33 16.40 -34.32
CA CYS A 15 -0.22 15.07 -34.18
C CYS A 15 -1.76 15.10 -34.36
N ASP A 16 -2.26 14.42 -35.39
CA ASP A 16 -3.70 14.32 -35.72
C ASP A 16 -4.44 13.23 -34.93
N CYS A 17 -3.95 12.86 -33.75
CA CYS A 17 -4.64 11.87 -32.94
C CYS A 17 -5.90 12.48 -32.28
N PRO A 18 -6.96 11.67 -32.03
CA PRO A 18 -8.22 12.15 -31.46
C PRO A 18 -8.05 12.89 -30.11
N GLY A 19 -7.03 12.52 -29.34
CA GLY A 19 -6.69 13.17 -28.07
C GLY A 19 -6.18 14.61 -28.24
N CYS A 20 -5.31 14.86 -29.22
CA CYS A 20 -4.75 16.20 -29.47
C CYS A 20 -5.79 17.16 -30.07
N ALA A 21 -6.72 16.67 -30.89
CA ALA A 21 -7.83 17.46 -31.43
C ALA A 21 -8.86 17.86 -30.37
N HIS A 22 -9.03 17.04 -29.32
CA HIS A 22 -9.89 17.38 -28.18
C HIS A 22 -9.28 18.53 -27.37
N TRP A 23 -7.99 18.47 -27.02
CA TRP A 23 -7.32 19.50 -26.22
C TRP A 23 -7.26 20.88 -26.89
N ARG A 24 -7.24 20.94 -28.23
CA ARG A 24 -7.32 22.21 -28.99
C ARG A 24 -8.67 22.93 -28.88
N ARG A 25 -9.76 22.23 -28.57
CA ARG A 25 -11.11 22.83 -28.47
C ARG A 25 -11.46 23.36 -27.08
N VAL A 26 -10.66 23.02 -26.05
CA VAL A 26 -11.07 23.20 -24.65
C VAL A 26 -10.27 24.31 -23.92
N LEU A 27 -9.27 24.94 -24.57
CA LEU A 27 -8.49 26.02 -23.96
C LEU A 27 -8.34 27.23 -24.89
N PRO A 28 -8.68 28.47 -24.46
CA PRO A 28 -8.30 29.68 -25.18
C PRO A 28 -6.81 29.98 -24.94
N TYR A 29 -6.03 29.98 -26.03
CA TYR A 29 -4.61 30.28 -26.00
C TYR A 29 -4.39 31.78 -25.70
N SER A 30 -3.72 32.07 -24.59
CA SER A 30 -3.24 33.41 -24.25
C SER A 30 -1.89 33.63 -24.92
N GLY A 31 -1.89 34.29 -26.08
CA GLY A 31 -0.68 34.73 -26.77
C GLY A 31 -0.10 35.97 -26.09
N THR A 32 1.05 35.81 -25.45
CA THR A 32 1.91 36.92 -25.04
C THR A 32 2.79 37.31 -26.23
N GLY A 33 2.89 38.61 -26.57
CA GLY A 33 3.90 39.07 -27.52
C GLY A 33 3.67 40.41 -28.26
N ARG A 34 3.99 41.52 -27.58
CA ARG A 34 4.77 42.68 -28.09
C ARG A 34 4.11 43.76 -28.99
N HIS A 35 4.20 45.01 -28.51
CA HIS A 35 3.98 46.30 -29.20
C HIS A 35 5.04 46.58 -30.30
N PRO A 36 4.79 47.49 -31.29
CA PRO A 36 5.02 48.94 -31.09
C PRO A 36 4.05 49.93 -31.80
N ALA A 37 3.90 51.10 -31.16
CA ALA A 37 3.80 52.49 -31.66
C ALA A 37 2.93 52.94 -32.88
N ALA A 38 1.91 53.76 -32.56
CA ALA A 38 1.73 55.18 -32.93
C ALA A 38 0.83 55.64 -34.12
N HIS A 39 0.03 56.70 -33.80
CA HIS A 39 -0.66 57.71 -34.64
C HIS A 39 -1.85 57.23 -35.50
N THR A 40 -2.97 57.94 -35.74
CA THR A 40 -3.68 59.13 -35.21
C THR A 40 -5.07 59.17 -35.91
N HIS A 41 -6.01 59.96 -35.36
CA HIS A 41 -7.18 60.61 -36.02
C HIS A 41 -8.49 59.84 -36.35
N SER A 42 -9.55 60.27 -35.62
CA SER A 42 -10.79 60.90 -36.14
C SER A 42 -11.99 60.04 -36.59
N ARG A 43 -13.10 60.24 -35.85
CA ARG A 43 -14.51 60.46 -36.29
C ARG A 43 -15.23 59.39 -37.15
N LEU A 44 -16.28 58.76 -36.58
CA LEU A 44 -17.72 59.04 -36.82
C LEU A 44 -18.63 57.84 -36.42
N ARG A 45 -19.76 58.20 -35.78
CA ARG A 45 -20.99 57.43 -35.45
C ARG A 45 -21.77 57.08 -36.76
N PRO A 46 -22.98 56.44 -36.76
CA PRO A 46 -23.80 55.87 -35.68
C PRO A 46 -24.59 54.55 -35.98
N GLY A 47 -25.27 54.05 -34.94
CA GLY A 47 -26.56 53.32 -35.01
C GLY A 47 -26.49 51.87 -34.51
N GLY A 48 -27.33 51.36 -33.61
CA GLY A 48 -28.48 51.90 -32.89
C GLY A 48 -29.04 50.79 -31.97
N GLY A 49 -29.92 51.17 -31.03
CA GLY A 49 -30.83 50.24 -30.34
C GLY A 49 -30.48 49.87 -28.89
N THR A 50 -30.96 50.65 -27.92
CA THR A 50 -31.31 50.21 -26.56
C THR A 50 -32.81 49.83 -26.53
N PRO A 51 -33.35 49.12 -25.50
CA PRO A 51 -33.56 49.66 -24.14
C PRO A 51 -33.04 48.71 -23.03
N MET A 52 -32.36 49.19 -21.98
CA MET A 52 -32.90 49.78 -20.73
C MET A 52 -33.75 48.85 -19.87
N ALA A 53 -33.25 48.53 -18.66
CA ALA A 53 -33.98 48.67 -17.40
C ALA A 53 -33.03 48.55 -16.19
N VAL A 54 -32.80 49.69 -15.52
CA VAL A 54 -32.26 49.79 -14.15
C VAL A 54 -33.38 50.38 -13.30
N ILE A 55 -33.68 49.79 -12.15
CA ILE A 55 -34.48 50.43 -11.09
C ILE A 55 -33.74 50.26 -9.76
N VAL A 56 -33.52 51.39 -9.09
CA VAL A 56 -33.06 51.57 -7.71
C VAL A 56 -34.12 52.41 -6.98
N ALA A 57 -34.18 52.25 -5.65
CA ALA A 57 -34.80 53.08 -4.59
C ALA A 57 -36.02 52.39 -3.93
N ALA A 58 -36.31 52.49 -2.63
CA ALA A 58 -35.67 53.08 -1.45
C ALA A 58 -36.29 52.44 -0.19
N ALA A 59 -35.67 52.70 0.98
CA ALA A 59 -35.98 52.15 2.30
C ALA A 59 -37.20 52.78 3.00
N THR A 60 -37.84 52.00 3.89
CA THR A 60 -38.51 52.50 5.11
C THR A 60 -38.34 51.49 6.26
N SER A 61 -38.14 52.04 7.46
CA SER A 61 -37.81 51.34 8.71
C SER A 61 -39.06 51.16 9.58
N ALA A 62 -39.15 50.04 10.31
CA ALA A 62 -39.91 49.94 11.56
C ALA A 62 -39.22 48.91 12.49
N ALA A 63 -39.02 49.30 13.74
CA ALA A 63 -38.29 48.56 14.77
C ALA A 63 -39.22 47.77 15.69
N LEU A 64 -38.75 46.62 16.21
CA LEU A 64 -38.84 46.19 17.63
C LEU A 64 -38.35 44.73 17.79
N GLY A 65 -37.45 44.49 18.77
CA GLY A 65 -37.52 43.28 19.60
C GLY A 65 -36.39 42.23 19.51
N ALA A 66 -35.37 42.43 20.35
CA ALA A 66 -34.73 41.42 21.22
C ALA A 66 -33.76 40.32 20.69
N ALA A 67 -32.74 40.12 21.53
CA ALA A 67 -31.78 39.01 21.66
C ALA A 67 -30.52 39.01 20.76
N CYS A 68 -29.39 39.37 21.38
CA CYS A 68 -28.05 39.05 20.88
C CYS A 68 -27.80 37.53 21.00
N ALA A 69 -27.56 36.87 19.87
CA ALA A 69 -26.83 35.61 19.80
C ALA A 69 -25.81 35.68 18.66
N ALA A 70 -24.57 35.28 18.94
CA ALA A 70 -23.41 35.38 18.05
C ALA A 70 -23.58 34.60 16.72
N PRO A 71 -22.91 35.00 15.62
CA PRO A 71 -23.04 34.31 14.34
C PRO A 71 -22.26 32.99 14.34
N ALA A 72 -22.92 31.95 13.83
CA ALA A 72 -22.35 30.66 13.48
C ALA A 72 -21.47 30.79 12.23
N PHE A 73 -20.26 30.23 12.28
CA PHE A 73 -19.54 29.83 11.06
C PHE A 73 -20.13 28.51 10.56
N ALA A 74 -20.68 28.55 9.35
CA ALA A 74 -21.22 27.40 8.64
C ALA A 74 -20.09 26.40 8.33
N ALA A 75 -20.22 25.18 8.83
CA ALA A 75 -19.51 24.03 8.30
C ALA A 75 -20.12 23.65 6.93
N PRO A 76 -19.33 23.32 5.90
CA PRO A 76 -19.88 22.85 4.64
C PRO A 76 -20.56 21.50 4.84
N HIS A 77 -21.89 21.49 4.64
CA HIS A 77 -22.68 20.28 4.55
C HIS A 77 -22.23 19.43 3.36
N ALA A 78 -21.65 18.27 3.65
CA ALA A 78 -21.61 17.18 2.68
C ALA A 78 -23.05 16.70 2.42
N PRO A 79 -23.44 16.42 1.17
CA PRO A 79 -24.78 15.92 0.88
C PRO A 79 -24.97 14.55 1.55
N PRO A 80 -26.18 14.23 2.05
CA PRO A 80 -26.46 12.93 2.62
C PRO A 80 -26.28 11.87 1.54
N SER A 81 -25.33 10.97 1.74
CA SER A 81 -25.27 9.73 0.96
C SER A 81 -26.59 8.99 1.18
N PRO A 82 -27.29 8.54 0.14
CA PRO A 82 -28.47 7.70 0.31
C PRO A 82 -28.07 6.49 1.15
N GLY A 83 -28.67 6.35 2.33
CA GLY A 83 -28.52 5.16 3.15
C GLY A 83 -28.95 3.96 2.31
N VAL A 84 -27.97 3.15 1.92
CA VAL A 84 -28.24 1.82 1.40
C VAL A 84 -28.92 1.07 2.56
N PRO A 85 -30.17 0.60 2.42
CA PRO A 85 -30.73 -0.31 3.41
C PRO A 85 -29.73 -1.46 3.55
N ALA A 86 -29.46 -1.91 4.78
CA ALA A 86 -28.76 -3.17 5.01
C ALA A 86 -29.62 -4.29 4.41
N GLY A 87 -29.52 -4.48 3.09
CA GLY A 87 -30.16 -5.55 2.38
C GLY A 87 -29.59 -6.84 2.92
N GLU A 88 -30.47 -7.74 3.32
CA GLU A 88 -30.12 -9.14 3.55
C GLU A 88 -29.35 -9.60 2.31
N GLY A 89 -28.02 -9.72 2.45
CA GLY A 89 -27.18 -10.31 1.41
C GLY A 89 -27.69 -11.72 1.10
N PRO A 90 -27.33 -12.30 -0.06
CA PRO A 90 -27.68 -13.68 -0.36
C PRO A 90 -27.23 -14.56 0.81
N GLY A 91 -28.21 -15.23 1.44
CA GLY A 91 -27.96 -16.02 2.64
C GLY A 91 -26.90 -17.09 2.37
N THR A 92 -26.10 -17.40 3.38
CA THR A 92 -25.09 -18.47 3.36
C THR A 92 -25.57 -19.63 4.25
N PRO A 93 -26.61 -20.39 3.83
CA PRO A 93 -27.13 -21.49 4.63
C PRO A 93 -26.06 -22.55 4.85
N GLN A 94 -25.92 -23.11 6.04
CA GLN A 94 -24.91 -24.14 6.34
C GLN A 94 -25.53 -25.43 6.89
N GLY A 95 -24.90 -26.57 6.63
CA GLY A 95 -25.32 -27.85 7.21
C GLY A 95 -24.93 -28.03 8.68
N HIS A 96 -25.52 -29.06 9.32
CA HIS A 96 -25.16 -29.48 10.68
C HIS A 96 -23.79 -30.17 10.73
N LYS A 97 -23.31 -30.43 11.96
CA LYS A 97 -22.13 -31.27 12.19
C LYS A 97 -22.33 -32.68 11.61
N ALA A 98 -21.37 -33.16 10.83
CA ALA A 98 -21.42 -34.48 10.18
C ALA A 98 -20.01 -35.08 10.02
N PRO A 99 -19.86 -36.41 9.83
CA PRO A 99 -18.59 -37.00 9.42
C PRO A 99 -18.19 -36.57 7.99
N LEU A 100 -16.98 -36.92 7.55
CA LEU A 100 -16.58 -36.78 6.14
C LEU A 100 -17.34 -37.78 5.27
N HIS A 101 -17.73 -37.36 4.07
CA HIS A 101 -18.43 -38.18 3.10
C HIS A 101 -17.46 -38.96 2.20
N GLY A 102 -17.76 -40.22 1.87
CA GLY A 102 -17.04 -40.98 0.84
C GLY A 102 -15.73 -41.68 1.25
N GLY A 103 -15.33 -41.65 2.52
CA GLY A 103 -14.16 -42.41 3.01
C GLY A 103 -14.47 -43.90 3.25
N ARG A 104 -13.59 -44.80 2.77
CA ARG A 104 -13.49 -46.20 3.25
C ARG A 104 -13.00 -46.21 4.70
N GLY A 105 -13.90 -45.98 5.64
CA GLY A 105 -13.64 -46.10 7.06
C GLY A 105 -14.98 -46.11 7.77
N GLY A 106 -15.31 -47.23 8.43
CA GLY A 106 -16.50 -47.32 9.27
C GLY A 106 -16.51 -46.23 10.34
N PRO A 107 -17.62 -46.08 11.09
CA PRO A 107 -17.81 -44.99 12.03
C PRO A 107 -16.63 -44.93 13.00
N THR A 108 -15.75 -43.94 12.85
CA THR A 108 -14.75 -43.65 13.86
C THR A 108 -15.51 -43.20 15.09
N LYS A 109 -15.61 -44.10 16.09
CA LYS A 109 -16.09 -43.77 17.42
C LYS A 109 -15.31 -42.55 17.91
N PHE A 110 -15.96 -41.38 17.91
CA PHE A 110 -15.42 -40.18 18.57
C PHE A 110 -15.58 -40.36 20.08
N ALA A 111 -14.71 -41.17 20.66
CA ALA A 111 -14.49 -41.25 22.10
C ALA A 111 -13.00 -40.99 22.35
N GLY A 112 -12.63 -39.72 22.32
CA GLY A 112 -11.29 -39.22 22.57
C GLY A 112 -11.35 -37.70 22.51
N ALA A 113 -10.65 -37.01 23.42
CA ALA A 113 -10.63 -35.56 23.53
C ALA A 113 -10.57 -34.89 22.15
N LEU A 114 -11.34 -33.80 21.95
CA LEU A 114 -11.36 -32.95 20.74
C LEU A 114 -9.92 -32.55 20.38
N ARG A 115 -9.23 -33.40 19.61
CA ARG A 115 -7.84 -33.19 19.24
C ARG A 115 -7.85 -32.54 17.87
N ALA A 116 -7.68 -31.23 17.85
CA ALA A 116 -7.46 -30.48 16.64
C ALA A 116 -6.22 -31.06 15.92
N PRO A 117 -6.36 -31.59 14.69
CA PRO A 117 -5.22 -32.04 13.90
C PRO A 117 -4.12 -30.99 13.83
N ALA A 118 -2.86 -31.42 13.94
CA ALA A 118 -1.73 -30.50 13.79
C ALA A 118 -1.65 -30.03 12.33
N THR A 119 -1.54 -28.72 12.12
CA THR A 119 -1.35 -28.12 10.80
C THR A 119 -0.56 -26.81 10.92
N THR A 120 -0.23 -26.19 9.78
CA THR A 120 0.47 -24.90 9.70
C THR A 120 -0.40 -23.87 9.00
N ARG A 121 -0.09 -22.59 9.18
CA ARG A 121 -0.78 -21.50 8.47
C ARG A 121 -0.70 -21.64 6.96
N ALA A 122 0.47 -22.01 6.46
CA ALA A 122 0.71 -22.21 5.04
C ALA A 122 -0.19 -23.33 4.49
N GLU A 123 -0.31 -24.44 5.22
CA GLU A 123 -1.18 -25.55 4.83
C GLU A 123 -2.66 -25.13 4.82
N ILE A 124 -3.15 -24.43 5.84
CA ILE A 124 -4.53 -23.93 5.89
C ILE A 124 -4.83 -23.07 4.65
N ILE A 125 -3.97 -22.11 4.34
CA ILE A 125 -4.14 -21.21 3.18
C ILE A 125 -4.02 -21.97 1.86
N ASN A 126 -3.14 -22.97 1.75
CA ASN A 126 -3.01 -23.79 0.56
C ASN A 126 -4.26 -24.64 0.32
N ARG A 127 -4.85 -25.21 1.38
CA ARG A 127 -6.11 -25.96 1.29
C ARG A 127 -7.27 -25.04 0.88
N ALA A 128 -7.36 -23.85 1.48
CA ALA A 128 -8.33 -22.82 1.09
C ALA A 128 -8.23 -22.47 -0.42
N ARG A 129 -7.03 -22.20 -0.93
CA ARG A 129 -6.81 -21.89 -2.36
C ARG A 129 -7.31 -22.99 -3.29
N LYS A 130 -7.18 -24.28 -2.93
CA LYS A 130 -7.64 -25.39 -3.78
C LYS A 130 -9.13 -25.27 -4.14
N TRP A 131 -9.99 -24.91 -3.20
CA TRP A 131 -11.42 -24.75 -3.50
C TRP A 131 -11.73 -23.45 -4.24
N VAL A 132 -10.96 -22.38 -3.99
CA VAL A 132 -11.08 -21.13 -4.77
C VAL A 132 -10.72 -21.38 -6.22
N ASP A 133 -9.57 -22.01 -6.48
CA ASP A 133 -9.05 -22.26 -7.82
C ASP A 133 -9.93 -23.26 -8.61
N ALA A 134 -10.62 -24.17 -7.89
CA ALA A 134 -11.57 -25.11 -8.47
C ALA A 134 -13.00 -24.55 -8.59
N GLU A 135 -13.25 -23.31 -8.13
CA GLU A 135 -14.58 -22.67 -8.08
C GLU A 135 -15.66 -23.61 -7.51
N VAL A 136 -15.37 -24.25 -6.37
CA VAL A 136 -16.25 -25.26 -5.79
C VAL A 136 -17.65 -24.66 -5.55
N PRO A 137 -18.72 -25.19 -6.19
CA PRO A 137 -20.04 -24.59 -6.13
C PRO A 137 -20.62 -24.66 -4.72
N TYR A 138 -21.40 -23.65 -4.35
CA TYR A 138 -22.12 -23.65 -3.09
C TYR A 138 -23.26 -24.66 -3.13
N SER A 139 -23.34 -25.55 -2.14
CA SER A 139 -24.45 -26.50 -2.02
C SER A 139 -24.66 -26.97 -0.59
N MET A 140 -25.92 -26.99 -0.18
CA MET A 140 -26.37 -27.53 1.09
C MET A 140 -26.56 -29.05 1.09
N SER A 141 -26.60 -29.67 -0.08
CA SER A 141 -26.92 -31.10 -0.24
C SER A 141 -25.75 -31.93 -0.76
N LEU A 142 -24.64 -31.30 -1.15
CA LEU A 142 -23.52 -31.95 -1.79
C LEU A 142 -22.24 -31.86 -0.96
N TYR A 143 -21.36 -32.81 -1.23
CA TYR A 143 -20.03 -32.90 -0.68
C TYR A 143 -19.02 -32.83 -1.82
N TRP A 144 -17.91 -32.15 -1.59
CA TRP A 144 -16.82 -32.16 -2.55
C TRP A 144 -16.06 -33.50 -2.52
N SER A 145 -15.19 -33.75 -3.50
CA SER A 145 -14.48 -35.03 -3.66
C SER A 145 -13.56 -35.39 -2.48
N ASP A 146 -13.24 -34.42 -1.63
CA ASP A 146 -12.47 -34.59 -0.38
C ASP A 146 -13.35 -34.88 0.84
N GLY A 147 -14.67 -35.02 0.65
CA GLY A 147 -15.63 -35.43 1.67
C GLY A 147 -16.17 -34.30 2.55
N TYR A 148 -15.80 -33.05 2.28
CA TYR A 148 -16.32 -31.90 3.03
C TYR A 148 -17.58 -31.30 2.38
N ARG A 149 -18.47 -30.74 3.20
CA ARG A 149 -19.70 -30.03 2.77
C ARG A 149 -19.34 -28.76 2.01
N GLN A 150 -20.13 -28.44 1.00
CA GLN A 150 -19.91 -27.29 0.12
C GLN A 150 -20.63 -26.02 0.62
N ASP A 151 -20.38 -25.65 1.87
CA ASP A 151 -20.89 -24.43 2.50
C ASP A 151 -19.81 -23.72 3.36
N CYS A 152 -20.15 -22.57 3.94
CA CYS A 152 -19.17 -21.73 4.64
C CYS A 152 -18.37 -22.46 5.74
N SER A 153 -19.02 -23.29 6.56
CA SER A 153 -18.36 -24.01 7.66
C SER A 153 -17.74 -25.35 7.24
N GLY A 154 -18.28 -26.00 6.22
CA GLY A 154 -17.64 -27.14 5.55
C GLY A 154 -16.31 -26.74 4.91
N TYR A 155 -16.25 -25.56 4.28
CA TYR A 155 -15.03 -24.99 3.72
C TYR A 155 -13.95 -24.72 4.78
N VAL A 156 -14.33 -24.13 5.93
CA VAL A 156 -13.38 -23.94 7.05
C VAL A 156 -12.91 -25.28 7.62
N SER A 157 -13.83 -26.25 7.77
CA SER A 157 -13.48 -27.60 8.21
C SER A 157 -12.47 -28.26 7.28
N MET A 158 -12.64 -28.08 5.97
CA MET A 158 -11.70 -28.52 4.95
C MET A 158 -10.35 -27.82 5.07
N ALA A 159 -10.34 -26.49 5.21
CA ALA A 159 -9.11 -25.72 5.29
C ALA A 159 -8.29 -26.05 6.54
N TRP A 160 -8.94 -26.29 7.69
CA TRP A 160 -8.28 -26.75 8.91
C TRP A 160 -7.98 -28.25 8.94
N GLY A 161 -8.40 -29.02 7.94
CA GLY A 161 -8.19 -30.46 7.87
C GLY A 161 -8.88 -31.23 9.00
N LEU A 162 -10.06 -30.77 9.42
CA LEU A 162 -10.81 -31.42 10.49
C LEU A 162 -11.27 -32.83 10.08
N PRO A 163 -11.40 -33.77 11.04
CA PRO A 163 -11.84 -35.14 10.75
C PRO A 163 -13.33 -35.26 10.40
N GLY A 164 -14.05 -34.13 10.34
CA GLY A 164 -15.47 -34.07 10.02
C GLY A 164 -15.87 -32.68 9.56
N ASN A 165 -17.13 -32.56 9.18
CA ASN A 165 -17.79 -31.33 8.79
C ASN A 165 -18.36 -30.66 10.03
N GLU A 166 -17.73 -29.60 10.50
CA GLU A 166 -18.24 -28.78 11.59
C GLU A 166 -19.21 -27.71 11.07
N TRP A 167 -19.84 -26.99 11.99
CA TRP A 167 -20.75 -25.89 11.71
C TRP A 167 -20.36 -24.68 12.57
N THR A 168 -20.88 -23.48 12.30
CA THR A 168 -20.43 -22.27 13.04
C THR A 168 -20.61 -22.38 14.56
N GLY A 169 -21.58 -23.17 15.03
CA GLY A 169 -21.81 -23.42 16.46
C GLY A 169 -20.75 -24.30 17.13
N SER A 170 -19.96 -25.08 16.38
CA SER A 170 -18.93 -25.99 16.92
C SER A 170 -17.50 -25.64 16.52
N LEU A 171 -17.28 -24.81 15.49
CA LEU A 171 -15.95 -24.39 15.05
C LEU A 171 -15.13 -23.73 16.17
N GLY A 172 -15.79 -22.97 17.05
CA GLY A 172 -15.14 -22.35 18.22
C GLY A 172 -14.52 -23.35 19.21
N GLN A 173 -14.90 -24.63 19.18
CA GLN A 173 -14.29 -25.66 20.03
C GLN A 173 -12.86 -26.01 19.57
N TYR A 174 -12.59 -25.92 18.27
CA TYR A 174 -11.28 -26.19 17.66
C TYR A 174 -10.34 -24.98 17.63
N ALA A 175 -10.81 -23.83 18.11
CA ALA A 175 -10.09 -22.58 18.03
C ALA A 175 -10.14 -21.81 19.36
N GLN A 176 -9.27 -20.82 19.51
CA GLN A 176 -9.28 -19.85 20.61
C GLN A 176 -9.61 -18.47 20.05
N GLN A 177 -10.34 -17.66 20.81
CA GLN A 177 -10.58 -16.26 20.42
C GLN A 177 -9.27 -15.48 20.43
N ILE A 178 -9.15 -14.53 19.50
CA ILE A 178 -8.01 -13.61 19.40
C ILE A 178 -8.53 -12.18 19.13
N THR A 179 -7.66 -11.18 19.24
CA THR A 179 -8.00 -9.80 18.87
C THR A 179 -7.81 -9.55 17.38
N LYS A 180 -8.32 -8.41 16.89
CA LYS A 180 -8.12 -7.95 15.51
C LYS A 180 -6.62 -7.84 15.18
N GLU A 181 -5.84 -7.32 16.11
CA GLU A 181 -4.41 -7.03 15.94
C GLU A 181 -3.58 -8.32 15.84
N GLU A 182 -4.08 -9.39 16.44
CA GLU A 182 -3.43 -10.69 16.42
C GLU A 182 -3.66 -11.45 15.11
N LEU A 183 -4.64 -11.06 14.28
CA LEU A 183 -5.03 -11.79 13.07
C LEU A 183 -3.85 -12.08 12.14
N GLN A 184 -3.73 -13.35 11.76
CA GLN A 184 -2.75 -13.85 10.81
C GLN A 184 -3.42 -14.78 9.79
N PRO A 185 -2.82 -14.95 8.59
CA PRO A 185 -3.37 -15.83 7.57
C PRO A 185 -3.71 -17.23 8.11
N GLY A 186 -4.93 -17.70 7.83
CA GLY A 186 -5.45 -18.99 8.29
C GLY A 186 -6.26 -18.93 9.60
N ASP A 187 -6.24 -17.80 10.30
CA ASP A 187 -7.24 -17.50 11.34
C ASP A 187 -8.63 -17.27 10.68
N ILE A 188 -9.71 -17.34 11.44
CA ILE A 188 -11.08 -17.16 10.91
C ILE A 188 -11.76 -15.96 11.57
N LEU A 189 -12.76 -15.41 10.88
CA LEU A 189 -13.75 -14.51 11.46
C LEU A 189 -15.07 -15.28 11.48
N LEU A 190 -15.55 -15.56 12.69
CA LEU A 190 -16.71 -16.42 12.95
C LEU A 190 -17.88 -15.59 13.46
N PHE A 191 -19.00 -15.66 12.74
CA PHE A 191 -20.28 -15.16 13.20
C PHE A 191 -21.29 -16.31 13.32
N HIS A 192 -21.72 -16.58 14.55
CA HIS A 192 -22.78 -17.54 14.83
C HIS A 192 -24.00 -16.82 15.40
N ASN A 193 -25.15 -17.02 14.78
CA ASN A 193 -26.44 -16.51 15.23
C ASN A 193 -27.30 -17.65 15.80
N PRO A 194 -27.45 -17.78 17.13
CA PRO A 194 -28.26 -18.84 17.75
C PRO A 194 -29.73 -18.84 17.34
N GLU A 195 -30.28 -17.67 16.99
CA GLU A 195 -31.69 -17.51 16.58
C GLU A 195 -31.95 -17.99 15.15
N ASN A 196 -30.92 -17.97 14.29
CA ASN A 196 -31.01 -18.45 12.92
C ASN A 196 -29.66 -19.08 12.52
N PRO A 197 -29.33 -20.24 13.08
CA PRO A 197 -27.99 -20.76 13.00
C PRO A 197 -27.68 -21.35 11.62
N GLU A 198 -28.70 -21.82 10.89
CA GLU A 198 -28.52 -22.35 9.54
C GLU A 198 -28.30 -21.23 8.52
N LYS A 199 -29.17 -20.20 8.47
CA LYS A 199 -29.16 -19.19 7.40
C LYS A 199 -28.55 -17.85 7.80
N GLY A 200 -28.49 -17.57 9.11
CA GLY A 200 -28.06 -16.29 9.67
C GLY A 200 -26.67 -16.33 10.29
N SER A 201 -25.87 -17.35 9.97
CA SER A 201 -24.49 -17.48 10.45
C SER A 201 -23.55 -17.58 9.26
N HIS A 202 -22.29 -17.16 9.45
CA HIS A 202 -21.28 -17.23 8.41
C HIS A 202 -19.89 -17.25 9.00
N VAL A 203 -18.94 -17.77 8.24
CA VAL A 203 -17.54 -17.84 8.64
C VAL A 203 -16.66 -17.68 7.42
N VAL A 204 -15.55 -16.95 7.60
CA VAL A 204 -14.56 -16.70 6.55
C VAL A 204 -13.16 -16.93 7.09
N ILE A 205 -12.24 -17.32 6.21
CA ILE A 205 -10.82 -17.48 6.54
C ILE A 205 -10.11 -16.18 6.20
N PHE A 206 -9.39 -15.64 7.17
CA PHE A 206 -8.57 -14.45 7.01
C PHE A 206 -7.32 -14.79 6.20
N GLY A 207 -7.16 -14.14 5.05
CA GLY A 207 -6.03 -14.32 4.12
C GLY A 207 -4.89 -13.32 4.28
N GLY A 208 -5.08 -12.27 5.09
CA GLY A 208 -4.14 -11.16 5.24
C GLY A 208 -4.79 -9.80 4.99
N TRP A 209 -4.30 -8.77 5.68
CA TRP A 209 -4.72 -7.38 5.44
C TRP A 209 -4.37 -6.94 4.02
N THR A 210 -5.26 -6.15 3.38
CA THR A 210 -5.00 -5.59 2.04
C THR A 210 -3.91 -4.52 2.08
N ASP A 211 -3.82 -3.82 3.20
CA ASP A 211 -2.87 -2.75 3.47
C ASP A 211 -2.68 -2.57 4.99
N TYR A 212 -1.88 -1.58 5.38
CA TYR A 212 -1.53 -1.27 6.77
C TYR A 212 -2.66 -0.61 7.57
N THR A 213 -3.72 -0.13 6.93
CA THR A 213 -4.84 0.53 7.63
C THR A 213 -5.70 -0.48 8.40
N HIS A 214 -5.56 -1.78 8.08
CA HIS A 214 -6.38 -2.86 8.61
C HIS A 214 -7.89 -2.58 8.48
N ALA A 215 -8.27 -1.85 7.42
CA ALA A 215 -9.67 -1.54 7.09
C ALA A 215 -10.30 -2.66 6.27
N SER A 216 -9.50 -3.41 5.51
CA SER A 216 -9.96 -4.52 4.67
C SER A 216 -8.93 -5.65 4.64
N TYR A 217 -9.41 -6.86 4.42
CA TYR A 217 -8.58 -8.06 4.33
C TYR A 217 -9.03 -8.92 3.16
N ILE A 218 -8.15 -9.82 2.74
CA ILE A 218 -8.48 -10.84 1.76
C ILE A 218 -9.22 -11.96 2.46
N ALA A 219 -10.53 -12.06 2.26
CA ALA A 219 -11.34 -13.16 2.76
C ALA A 219 -11.29 -14.33 1.78
N TYR A 220 -11.04 -15.53 2.30
CA TYR A 220 -11.34 -16.78 1.62
C TYR A 220 -12.66 -17.30 2.18
N GLU A 221 -13.65 -17.51 1.31
CA GLU A 221 -14.98 -17.89 1.76
C GLU A 221 -15.71 -18.76 0.75
N GLN A 222 -16.68 -19.52 1.23
CA GLN A 222 -17.67 -20.17 0.40
C GLN A 222 -19.02 -19.50 0.61
N THR A 223 -19.54 -18.93 -0.47
CA THR A 223 -20.81 -18.22 -0.56
C THR A 223 -21.38 -18.43 -1.97
N PRO A 224 -22.70 -18.36 -2.19
CA PRO A 224 -23.24 -18.51 -3.54
C PRO A 224 -22.62 -17.51 -4.54
N PRO A 225 -22.29 -17.93 -5.77
CA PRO A 225 -22.51 -19.27 -6.34
C PRO A 225 -21.39 -20.30 -6.07
N HIS A 226 -20.18 -19.88 -5.68
CA HIS A 226 -19.03 -20.77 -5.48
C HIS A 226 -17.99 -20.19 -4.51
N THR A 227 -17.05 -21.03 -4.08
CA THR A 227 -15.91 -20.59 -3.28
C THR A 227 -15.12 -19.50 -4.00
N ARG A 228 -14.75 -18.46 -3.26
CA ARG A 228 -14.07 -17.28 -3.80
C ARG A 228 -13.05 -16.70 -2.83
N ARG A 229 -12.25 -15.76 -3.35
CA ARG A 229 -11.39 -14.89 -2.57
C ARG A 229 -11.64 -13.45 -2.94
N GLN A 230 -11.93 -12.60 -1.96
CA GLN A 230 -12.29 -11.20 -2.20
C GLN A 230 -11.71 -10.27 -1.12
N ALA A 231 -11.43 -9.01 -1.49
CA ALA A 231 -11.19 -7.97 -0.50
C ALA A 231 -12.50 -7.62 0.23
N THR A 232 -12.49 -7.72 1.55
CA THR A 232 -13.66 -7.63 2.42
C THR A 232 -13.37 -6.64 3.55
N PRO A 233 -14.30 -5.71 3.87
CA PRO A 233 -14.15 -4.78 4.98
C PRO A 233 -14.11 -5.55 6.30
N TYR A 234 -13.28 -5.07 7.23
CA TYR A 234 -13.23 -5.68 8.55
C TYR A 234 -14.45 -5.24 9.39
N ALA A 235 -15.15 -6.15 10.07
CA ALA A 235 -14.93 -7.61 10.10
C ALA A 235 -15.62 -8.35 8.95
N TYR A 236 -16.79 -7.85 8.52
CA TYR A 236 -17.51 -8.30 7.33
C TYR A 236 -18.51 -7.23 6.87
N TRP A 237 -19.11 -7.38 5.70
CA TRP A 237 -20.04 -6.40 5.13
C TRP A 237 -21.31 -6.17 5.97
N SER A 238 -21.83 -7.24 6.56
CA SER A 238 -23.05 -7.24 7.38
C SER A 238 -22.75 -7.89 8.72
N TYR A 239 -23.42 -7.44 9.78
CA TYR A 239 -23.22 -7.94 11.16
C TYR A 239 -21.77 -7.86 11.62
N SER A 240 -21.01 -6.86 11.14
CA SER A 240 -19.57 -6.73 11.39
C SER A 240 -19.20 -6.74 12.88
N ASP A 241 -20.05 -6.20 13.73
CA ASP A 241 -19.91 -6.17 15.19
C ASP A 241 -20.04 -7.55 15.85
N ARG A 242 -20.57 -8.54 15.13
CA ARG A 242 -20.83 -9.90 15.63
C ARG A 242 -19.82 -10.94 15.13
N TYR A 243 -18.88 -10.57 14.26
CA TYR A 243 -17.79 -11.44 13.85
C TYR A 243 -16.65 -11.39 14.86
N ILE A 244 -16.31 -12.56 15.40
CA ILE A 244 -15.24 -12.69 16.39
C ILE A 244 -14.05 -13.39 15.72
N PRO A 245 -12.81 -12.86 15.85
CA PRO A 245 -11.61 -13.53 15.36
C PRO A 245 -11.29 -14.80 16.17
N TYR A 246 -10.93 -15.88 15.48
CA TYR A 246 -10.49 -17.13 16.09
C TYR A 246 -9.22 -17.68 15.45
N ARG A 247 -8.33 -18.18 16.30
CA ARG A 247 -7.10 -18.90 15.93
C ARG A 247 -7.27 -20.39 16.15
N TYR A 248 -6.94 -21.18 15.13
CA TYR A 248 -6.99 -22.63 15.23
C TYR A 248 -6.03 -23.18 16.31
N LYS A 249 -6.52 -24.05 17.20
CA LYS A 249 -5.74 -24.64 18.32
C LYS A 249 -4.72 -25.69 17.86
N GLY A 250 -4.95 -26.31 16.70
CA GLY A 250 -4.02 -27.29 16.12
C GLY A 250 -2.87 -26.66 15.36
N LEU A 251 -2.66 -25.34 15.45
CA LEU A 251 -1.47 -24.70 14.89
C LEU A 251 -0.23 -25.18 15.63
N ALA A 252 0.62 -25.94 14.95
CA ALA A 252 1.96 -26.18 15.45
C ALA A 252 2.71 -24.84 15.49
N ALA A 253 3.43 -24.57 16.58
CA ALA A 253 4.32 -23.42 16.63
C ALA A 253 5.32 -23.55 15.48
N ASP A 254 5.39 -22.53 14.62
CA ASP A 254 6.57 -22.37 13.77
C ASP A 254 7.78 -22.32 14.74
N PRO A 255 8.81 -23.16 14.56
CA PRO A 255 9.95 -23.22 15.47
C PRO A 255 10.49 -21.81 15.80
N PRO A 256 10.99 -21.53 17.01
CA PRO A 256 11.65 -20.26 17.30
C PRO A 256 12.94 -20.20 16.48
N GLY A 257 12.88 -19.48 15.36
CA GLY A 257 13.92 -19.47 14.31
C GLY A 257 13.51 -20.08 12.96
N ALA A 258 12.25 -20.48 12.77
CA ALA A 258 11.74 -20.88 11.47
C ALA A 258 11.33 -19.66 10.64
N ALA A 259 12.28 -19.20 9.82
CA ALA A 259 11.93 -18.96 8.44
C ALA A 259 11.18 -20.21 7.91
N GLN A 260 10.17 -19.99 7.05
CA GLN A 260 9.48 -21.06 6.32
C GLN A 260 10.44 -22.20 5.96
N PRO A 261 10.15 -23.48 6.26
CA PRO A 261 10.86 -24.59 5.65
C PRO A 261 10.54 -24.59 4.16
N SER A 262 11.43 -23.98 3.39
CA SER A 262 11.61 -24.24 1.98
C SER A 262 12.20 -25.64 1.86
N THR A 263 11.33 -26.66 1.77
CA THR A 263 11.73 -27.92 1.12
C THR A 263 11.81 -27.67 -0.39
N PRO A 264 12.71 -28.36 -1.12
CA PRO A 264 13.09 -27.99 -2.48
C PRO A 264 11.87 -28.09 -3.38
N ALA A 265 11.37 -26.93 -3.82
CA ALA A 265 10.32 -26.90 -4.82
C ALA A 265 10.94 -27.29 -6.16
N ASP A 266 10.44 -28.38 -6.73
CA ASP A 266 10.41 -28.51 -8.18
C ASP A 266 9.76 -27.24 -8.77
N PRO A 267 10.28 -26.74 -9.91
CA PRO A 267 10.20 -25.34 -10.25
C PRO A 267 8.77 -24.90 -10.55
N LYS A 268 8.25 -24.00 -9.70
CA LYS A 268 7.11 -23.12 -10.01
C LYS A 268 7.43 -22.41 -11.33
N PRO A 269 6.52 -22.35 -12.33
CA PRO A 269 6.82 -21.72 -13.61
C PRO A 269 7.23 -20.26 -13.36
N ALA A 270 8.51 -19.99 -13.57
CA ALA A 270 9.10 -18.70 -13.30
C ALA A 270 8.42 -17.68 -14.21
N THR A 271 7.76 -16.67 -13.64
CA THR A 271 7.37 -15.50 -14.43
C THR A 271 8.66 -14.91 -15.00
N PRO A 272 8.84 -14.94 -16.34
CA PRO A 272 10.07 -14.48 -16.95
C PRO A 272 10.30 -13.01 -16.60
N TYR A 273 11.58 -12.62 -16.54
CA TYR A 273 11.94 -11.25 -16.27
C TYR A 273 11.28 -10.32 -17.30
N PRO A 274 10.46 -9.35 -16.87
CA PRO A 274 9.68 -8.53 -17.80
C PRO A 274 10.54 -7.52 -18.59
N GLY A 275 11.80 -7.31 -18.18
CA GLY A 275 12.72 -6.37 -18.81
C GLY A 275 12.98 -5.15 -17.94
N ALA A 276 14.16 -4.53 -18.11
CA ALA A 276 14.61 -3.41 -17.29
C ALA A 276 13.70 -2.18 -17.40
N ALA A 277 13.06 -1.97 -18.57
CA ALA A 277 12.17 -0.84 -18.82
C ALA A 277 10.93 -0.79 -17.92
N TYR A 278 10.56 -1.92 -17.28
CA TYR A 278 9.42 -1.98 -16.36
C TYR A 278 9.74 -1.48 -14.95
N PHE A 279 11.02 -1.17 -14.68
CA PHE A 279 11.51 -0.75 -13.38
C PHE A 279 12.31 0.54 -13.50
N GLY A 280 12.23 1.39 -12.48
CA GLY A 280 12.90 2.68 -12.48
C GLY A 280 11.94 3.88 -12.54
N PRO A 281 12.49 5.10 -12.49
CA PRO A 281 11.71 6.33 -12.39
C PRO A 281 10.63 6.44 -13.47
N GLY A 282 9.39 6.72 -13.06
CA GLY A 282 8.25 6.87 -13.97
C GLY A 282 7.51 5.57 -14.30
N ALA A 283 8.04 4.40 -13.94
CA ALA A 283 7.33 3.15 -14.14
C ALA A 283 6.06 3.08 -13.25
N ASN A 284 4.94 2.70 -13.87
CA ASN A 284 3.68 2.44 -13.18
C ASN A 284 3.01 1.21 -13.80
N ASN A 285 3.22 0.04 -13.21
CA ASN A 285 2.75 -1.22 -13.78
C ASN A 285 2.68 -2.32 -12.69
N LYS A 286 2.04 -3.45 -13.04
CA LYS A 286 1.88 -4.60 -12.14
C LYS A 286 3.19 -5.23 -11.66
N TYR A 287 4.27 -5.11 -12.45
CA TYR A 287 5.56 -5.74 -12.12
C TYR A 287 6.28 -5.02 -11.00
N VAL A 288 6.06 -3.69 -10.83
CA VAL A 288 6.56 -2.96 -9.65
C VAL A 288 5.90 -3.49 -8.37
N THR A 289 4.57 -3.63 -8.38
CA THR A 289 3.84 -4.22 -7.24
C THR A 289 4.34 -5.64 -6.94
N GLN A 290 4.51 -6.45 -7.99
CA GLN A 290 5.01 -7.81 -7.88
C GLN A 290 6.44 -7.87 -7.30
N LEU A 291 7.33 -6.99 -7.78
CA LEU A 291 8.69 -6.87 -7.24
C LEU A 291 8.66 -6.55 -5.75
N GLY A 292 7.85 -5.57 -5.35
CA GLY A 292 7.73 -5.18 -3.96
C GLY A 292 7.18 -6.30 -3.07
N GLN A 293 6.22 -7.09 -3.56
CA GLN A 293 5.73 -8.29 -2.87
C GLN A 293 6.86 -9.33 -2.69
N LEU A 294 7.59 -9.65 -3.75
CA LEU A 294 8.72 -10.57 -3.70
C LEU A 294 9.80 -10.09 -2.72
N LEU A 295 10.11 -8.79 -2.70
CA LEU A 295 11.09 -8.22 -1.78
C LEU A 295 10.62 -8.27 -0.32
N ILE A 296 9.33 -8.04 -0.06
CA ILE A 296 8.75 -8.19 1.29
C ILE A 296 8.87 -9.63 1.77
N GLU A 297 8.58 -10.61 0.92
CA GLU A 297 8.78 -12.04 1.20
C GLU A 297 10.26 -12.34 1.53
N ARG A 298 11.20 -11.59 0.94
CA ARG A 298 12.62 -11.64 1.24
C ARG A 298 13.07 -10.75 2.39
N GLY A 299 12.17 -10.30 3.27
CA GLY A 299 12.53 -9.55 4.48
C GLY A 299 12.70 -8.04 4.28
N ALA A 300 12.34 -7.49 3.11
CA ALA A 300 12.45 -6.06 2.84
C ALA A 300 11.25 -5.23 3.36
N ARG A 301 10.41 -5.78 4.25
CA ARG A 301 9.17 -5.13 4.72
C ARG A 301 9.37 -3.71 5.26
N ARG A 302 10.52 -3.43 5.88
CA ARG A 302 10.87 -2.10 6.42
C ARG A 302 10.87 -0.98 5.37
N PHE A 303 11.08 -1.32 4.10
CA PHE A 303 11.10 -0.33 3.01
C PHE A 303 9.68 0.01 2.53
N TYR A 304 8.68 -0.80 2.87
CA TYR A 304 7.30 -0.66 2.42
C TYR A 304 6.34 -0.41 3.60
N PRO A 305 6.44 0.75 4.29
CA PRO A 305 5.54 1.07 5.40
C PRO A 305 4.07 1.13 4.96
N SER A 306 3.82 1.47 3.69
CA SER A 306 2.49 1.51 3.07
C SER A 306 2.19 0.31 2.16
N GLY A 307 3.07 -0.70 2.13
CA GLY A 307 3.01 -1.80 1.16
C GLY A 307 3.54 -1.43 -0.23
N PRO A 308 3.66 -2.41 -1.13
CA PRO A 308 4.15 -2.19 -2.48
C PRO A 308 3.04 -1.57 -3.35
N ALA A 309 3.39 -0.59 -4.16
CA ALA A 309 2.48 0.14 -5.04
C ALA A 309 2.87 -0.08 -6.52
N PRO A 310 1.94 0.10 -7.47
CA PRO A 310 2.25 -0.10 -8.89
C PRO A 310 3.21 0.96 -9.45
N ARG A 311 3.33 2.11 -8.80
CA ARG A 311 4.26 3.18 -9.18
C ARG A 311 5.61 2.97 -8.51
N TRP A 312 6.67 2.92 -9.32
CA TRP A 312 8.05 2.79 -8.85
C TRP A 312 8.44 3.97 -7.96
N SER A 313 9.08 3.65 -6.84
CA SER A 313 9.46 4.59 -5.80
C SER A 313 10.86 4.33 -5.25
N ASP A 314 11.33 5.23 -4.39
CA ASP A 314 12.57 5.04 -3.65
C ASP A 314 12.53 3.79 -2.75
N ALA A 315 11.35 3.38 -2.27
CA ALA A 315 11.18 2.16 -1.50
C ALA A 315 11.56 0.92 -2.32
N ASP A 316 11.10 0.84 -3.57
CA ASP A 316 11.41 -0.26 -4.48
C ASP A 316 12.90 -0.35 -4.78
N ARG A 317 13.53 0.81 -5.06
CA ARG A 317 14.98 0.88 -5.29
C ARG A 317 15.78 0.44 -4.07
N LEU A 318 15.45 0.97 -2.89
CA LEU A 318 16.20 0.68 -1.66
C LEU A 318 16.00 -0.77 -1.20
N ALA A 319 14.79 -1.31 -1.32
CA ALA A 319 14.51 -2.70 -1.04
C ALA A 319 15.28 -3.64 -1.99
N THR A 320 15.28 -3.31 -3.29
CA THR A 320 16.03 -4.07 -4.31
C THR A 320 17.53 -4.03 -4.03
N GLN A 321 18.06 -2.86 -3.71
CA GLN A 321 19.47 -2.68 -3.36
C GLN A 321 19.85 -3.47 -2.11
N ALA A 322 19.02 -3.41 -1.06
CA ALA A 322 19.26 -4.19 0.16
C ALA A 322 19.25 -5.71 -0.11
N PHE A 323 18.38 -6.16 -1.01
CA PHE A 323 18.34 -7.56 -1.44
C PHE A 323 19.57 -7.98 -2.26
N GLN A 324 20.03 -7.14 -3.19
CA GLN A 324 21.27 -7.36 -3.95
C GLN A 324 22.48 -7.40 -3.03
N GLN A 325 22.58 -6.46 -2.09
CA GLN A 325 23.64 -6.42 -1.06
C GLN A 325 23.61 -7.65 -0.17
N ALA A 326 22.42 -8.18 0.17
CA ALA A 326 22.31 -9.43 0.92
C ALA A 326 22.94 -10.61 0.18
N GLN A 327 23.01 -10.59 -1.16
CA GLN A 327 23.72 -11.60 -1.95
C GLN A 327 25.25 -11.45 -1.91
N GLY A 328 25.76 -10.36 -1.30
CA GLY A 328 27.17 -9.96 -1.34
C GLY A 328 27.54 -9.14 -2.57
N TRP A 329 26.56 -8.71 -3.37
CA TRP A 329 26.80 -7.87 -4.55
C TRP A 329 27.10 -6.43 -4.13
N GLN A 330 27.94 -5.75 -4.91
CA GLN A 330 28.43 -4.40 -4.62
C GLN A 330 28.52 -3.58 -5.91
N GLY A 331 28.60 -2.26 -5.77
CA GLY A 331 28.74 -1.36 -6.93
C GLY A 331 27.56 -1.46 -7.88
N GLN A 332 27.83 -1.63 -9.18
CA GLN A 332 26.82 -1.72 -10.23
C GLN A 332 25.93 -2.97 -10.11
N ASP A 333 26.41 -4.03 -9.46
CA ASP A 333 25.61 -5.23 -9.23
C ASP A 333 24.58 -5.05 -8.10
N ALA A 334 24.71 -3.99 -7.29
CA ALA A 334 23.77 -3.61 -6.22
C ALA A 334 23.24 -2.18 -6.42
N ASP A 335 22.85 -1.88 -7.64
CA ASP A 335 22.35 -0.58 -8.11
C ASP A 335 20.92 -0.24 -7.66
N GLY A 336 20.18 -1.21 -7.12
CA GLY A 336 18.78 -1.07 -6.75
C GLY A 336 17.80 -1.18 -7.92
N LEU A 337 18.25 -1.61 -9.09
CA LEU A 337 17.39 -1.95 -10.23
C LEU A 337 17.37 -3.47 -10.40
N PRO A 338 16.17 -4.09 -10.51
CA PRO A 338 16.10 -5.53 -10.68
C PRO A 338 16.51 -5.89 -12.11
N GLY A 339 17.67 -6.53 -12.27
CA GLY A 339 18.08 -7.20 -13.50
C GLY A 339 17.54 -8.64 -13.60
N PRO A 340 17.83 -9.37 -14.70
CA PRO A 340 17.39 -10.76 -14.87
C PRO A 340 17.81 -11.66 -13.70
N ARG A 341 19.04 -11.50 -13.21
CA ARG A 341 19.60 -12.28 -12.10
C ARG A 341 18.91 -11.96 -10.77
N THR A 342 18.63 -10.67 -10.50
CA THR A 342 17.87 -10.25 -9.30
C THR A 342 16.47 -10.85 -9.33
N TRP A 343 15.80 -10.74 -10.48
CA TRP A 343 14.46 -11.26 -10.68
C TRP A 343 14.40 -12.77 -10.52
N GLU A 344 15.33 -13.51 -11.14
CA GLU A 344 15.44 -14.95 -11.02
C GLU A 344 15.56 -15.40 -9.55
N LEU A 345 16.43 -14.78 -8.77
CA LEU A 345 16.58 -15.08 -7.35
C LEU A 345 15.26 -14.80 -6.60
N LEU A 346 14.59 -13.68 -6.88
CA LEU A 346 13.32 -13.34 -6.25
C LEU A 346 12.21 -14.34 -6.58
N VAL A 347 11.99 -14.67 -7.86
CA VAL A 347 10.90 -15.57 -8.27
C VAL A 347 11.18 -17.04 -7.94
N SER A 348 12.44 -17.46 -7.91
CA SER A 348 12.83 -18.83 -7.54
C SER A 348 12.97 -19.03 -6.03
N GLY A 349 12.91 -17.94 -5.23
CA GLY A 349 13.16 -17.98 -3.80
C GLY A 349 14.62 -18.28 -3.40
N LYS A 350 15.56 -18.33 -4.35
CA LYS A 350 16.97 -18.68 -4.13
C LYS A 350 17.82 -17.50 -3.66
N GLY A 351 18.86 -17.73 -2.87
CA GLY A 351 19.74 -16.66 -2.38
C GLY A 351 19.29 -16.07 -1.04
N LYS A 352 20.07 -15.14 -0.50
CA LYS A 352 19.94 -14.64 0.87
C LYS A 352 18.76 -13.66 1.03
N SER A 353 18.09 -13.67 2.18
CA SER A 353 17.06 -12.68 2.52
C SER A 353 17.70 -11.41 3.08
N VAL A 354 16.98 -10.29 2.98
CA VAL A 354 17.37 -9.00 3.57
C VAL A 354 17.41 -9.14 5.09
N PRO A 355 18.54 -8.83 5.76
CA PRO A 355 18.67 -8.96 7.20
C PRO A 355 17.74 -8.01 7.96
N ALA A 356 17.08 -8.52 9.01
CA ALA A 356 16.38 -7.70 10.00
C ALA A 356 17.40 -6.95 10.88
N ASP A 357 17.09 -5.71 11.25
CA ASP A 357 17.98 -4.90 12.09
C ASP A 357 18.16 -5.57 13.47
N GLY A 358 19.40 -5.96 13.79
CA GLY A 358 19.76 -6.62 15.05
C GLY A 358 20.74 -7.79 14.93
N ALA A 359 20.87 -8.42 13.76
CA ALA A 359 21.90 -9.43 13.50
C ALA A 359 23.11 -8.81 12.78
N ALA A 360 23.72 -7.80 13.41
CA ALA A 360 25.04 -7.34 13.01
C ALA A 360 26.09 -8.26 13.66
N GLY A 361 26.63 -9.18 12.86
CA GLY A 361 28.05 -9.53 13.05
C GLY A 361 28.90 -8.24 12.99
N PRO A 362 30.10 -8.25 13.59
CA PRO A 362 30.85 -7.02 13.84
C PRO A 362 31.00 -6.18 12.55
N PRO A 363 30.83 -4.84 12.64
CA PRO A 363 30.71 -4.01 11.46
C PRO A 363 32.05 -4.01 10.71
N ALA A 364 32.08 -4.63 9.54
CA ALA A 364 33.19 -4.47 8.61
C ALA A 364 33.02 -3.14 7.84
N PRO A 365 34.12 -2.45 7.53
CA PRO A 365 34.11 -1.01 7.28
C PRO A 365 33.47 -0.64 5.94
N ALA A 366 32.72 0.47 5.96
CA ALA A 366 32.17 1.12 4.79
C ALA A 366 33.29 1.57 3.85
N SER A 367 33.31 1.07 2.62
CA SER A 367 34.03 1.69 1.52
C SER A 367 33.45 3.09 1.31
N HIS A 368 34.23 4.09 1.75
CA HIS A 368 33.94 5.53 1.83
C HIS A 368 33.14 6.02 3.05
N GLY A 369 33.47 5.57 4.28
CA GLY A 369 33.53 6.42 5.50
C GLY A 369 32.31 7.27 5.95
N VAL A 370 31.18 7.26 5.25
CA VAL A 370 30.04 8.14 5.48
C VAL A 370 28.84 7.33 5.91
N ARG A 371 28.35 7.58 7.14
CA ARG A 371 27.10 6.98 7.63
C ARG A 371 25.94 7.40 6.72
N GLY A 372 25.06 6.45 6.39
CA GLY A 372 23.92 6.64 5.48
C GLY A 372 23.05 7.84 5.84
N TYR A 373 22.51 8.49 4.81
CA TYR A 373 21.63 9.64 4.95
C TYR A 373 20.38 9.27 5.75
N PRO A 374 20.08 9.97 6.86
CA PRO A 374 19.08 9.52 7.83
C PRO A 374 17.62 9.87 7.44
N GLY A 375 17.42 10.52 6.28
CA GLY A 375 16.10 10.81 5.72
C GLY A 375 15.65 12.27 5.85
N ARG A 376 14.90 12.75 4.85
CA ARG A 376 14.50 14.16 4.72
C ARG A 376 13.60 14.68 5.84
N ALA A 377 12.82 13.80 6.47
CA ALA A 377 11.89 14.15 7.54
C ALA A 377 12.60 14.72 8.77
N LEU A 378 13.90 14.45 8.93
CA LEU A 378 14.72 14.93 10.04
C LEU A 378 15.25 16.36 9.83
N PHE A 379 15.14 16.92 8.62
CA PHE A 379 15.66 18.23 8.24
C PHE A 379 14.54 19.15 7.74
N ARG A 380 13.52 19.34 8.57
CA ARG A 380 12.34 20.18 8.27
C ARG A 380 12.10 21.21 9.37
N PRO A 381 11.41 22.32 9.10
CA PRO A 381 11.01 23.27 10.14
C PRO A 381 10.35 22.56 11.33
N GLY A 382 10.85 22.85 12.54
CA GLY A 382 10.38 22.23 13.79
C GLY A 382 11.02 20.88 14.14
N ALA A 383 11.91 20.33 13.30
CA ALA A 383 12.66 19.13 13.64
C ALA A 383 13.68 19.41 14.76
N ASN A 384 13.74 18.51 15.74
CA ASN A 384 14.73 18.53 16.81
C ASN A 384 15.35 17.13 16.94
N ASN A 385 16.60 16.96 16.55
CA ASN A 385 17.30 15.67 16.60
C ASN A 385 18.82 15.81 16.49
N GLU A 386 19.55 14.74 16.83
CA GLU A 386 21.01 14.71 16.79
C GLU A 386 21.61 14.87 15.37
N TYR A 387 20.85 14.53 14.33
CA TYR A 387 21.32 14.57 12.95
C TYR A 387 21.40 16.00 12.42
N VAL A 388 20.52 16.90 12.88
CA VAL A 388 20.63 18.34 12.63
C VAL A 388 21.93 18.89 13.21
N THR A 389 22.22 18.60 14.49
CA THR A 389 23.49 19.02 15.11
C THR A 389 24.70 18.48 14.34
N ARG A 390 24.65 17.22 13.92
CA ARG A 390 25.74 16.57 13.17
C ARG A 390 25.94 17.21 11.80
N LEU A 391 24.86 17.47 11.07
CA LEU A 391 24.88 18.18 9.79
C LEU A 391 25.48 19.57 9.96
N GLY A 392 25.00 20.35 10.94
CA GLY A 392 25.47 21.71 11.17
C GLY A 392 26.95 21.77 11.54
N ARG A 393 27.44 20.84 12.38
CA ARG A 393 28.87 20.71 12.66
C ARG A 393 29.69 20.40 11.40
N GLN A 394 29.18 19.55 10.53
CA GLN A 394 29.88 19.20 9.29
C GLN A 394 29.89 20.37 8.28
N LEU A 395 28.80 21.14 8.19
CA LEU A 395 28.74 22.37 7.39
C LEU A 395 29.74 23.41 7.87
N VAL A 396 29.82 23.63 9.19
CA VAL A 396 30.84 24.51 9.79
C VAL A 396 32.25 24.02 9.45
N LYS A 397 32.53 22.72 9.62
CA LYS A 397 33.83 22.11 9.31
C LYS A 397 34.23 22.29 7.84
N LYS A 398 33.26 22.25 6.92
CA LYS A 398 33.48 22.43 5.47
C LYS A 398 33.49 23.91 5.03
N GLY A 399 33.39 24.86 5.97
CA GLY A 399 33.45 26.30 5.69
C GLY A 399 32.10 26.98 5.42
N PHE A 400 30.99 26.28 5.59
CA PHE A 400 29.63 26.79 5.35
C PHE A 400 28.95 27.30 6.62
N GLY A 401 29.71 27.62 7.67
CA GLY A 401 29.19 28.02 8.97
C GLY A 401 28.70 29.47 9.09
N LYS A 402 28.77 30.28 8.02
CA LYS A 402 28.52 31.73 8.03
C LYS A 402 27.15 32.13 8.61
N HIS A 403 26.16 31.26 8.52
CA HIS A 403 24.80 31.55 8.96
C HIS A 403 24.52 31.17 10.42
N TYR A 404 25.47 30.54 11.12
CA TYR A 404 25.34 30.25 12.56
C TYR A 404 25.88 31.40 13.40
N THR A 405 25.02 31.99 14.24
CA THR A 405 25.39 33.05 15.19
C THR A 405 25.86 32.50 16.54
N THR A 406 25.24 31.42 17.02
CA THR A 406 25.57 30.75 18.30
C THR A 406 26.20 29.37 18.10
N GLY A 407 26.36 28.94 16.84
CA GLY A 407 26.83 27.59 16.47
C GLY A 407 25.68 26.61 16.17
N PRO A 408 26.00 25.41 15.65
CA PRO A 408 25.00 24.43 15.25
C PRO A 408 24.37 23.73 16.46
N GLY A 409 23.04 23.67 16.48
CA GLY A 409 22.22 23.03 17.53
C GLY A 409 21.34 21.91 16.99
N PRO A 410 20.54 21.24 17.84
CA PRO A 410 19.70 20.11 17.44
C PRO A 410 18.39 20.53 16.75
N HIS A 411 18.05 21.81 16.82
CA HIS A 411 16.86 22.39 16.20
C HIS A 411 17.16 22.81 14.78
N TRP A 412 16.41 22.27 13.82
CA TRP A 412 16.50 22.69 12.42
C TRP A 412 15.94 24.10 12.27
N GLY A 413 16.79 25.03 11.82
CA GLY A 413 16.42 26.42 11.61
C GLY A 413 16.84 26.97 10.26
N GLU A 414 16.55 28.25 10.06
CA GLU A 414 16.89 28.98 8.83
C GLU A 414 18.42 29.07 8.62
N ALA A 415 19.19 29.10 9.71
CA ALA A 415 20.64 29.03 9.66
C ALA A 415 21.16 27.73 9.00
N ASP A 416 20.55 26.58 9.33
CA ASP A 416 20.89 25.29 8.72
C ASP A 416 20.50 25.27 7.25
N ARG A 417 19.28 25.71 6.93
CA ARG A 417 18.77 25.75 5.54
C ARG A 417 19.69 26.57 4.64
N ARG A 418 20.05 27.79 5.06
CA ARG A 418 20.94 28.67 4.26
C ARG A 418 22.37 28.14 4.16
N SER A 419 22.87 27.48 5.20
CA SER A 419 24.18 26.84 5.19
C SER A 419 24.22 25.64 4.24
N VAL A 420 23.17 24.82 4.21
CA VAL A 420 22.99 23.74 3.23
C VAL A 420 22.86 24.30 1.82
N GLU A 421 22.08 25.36 1.64
CA GLU A 421 21.89 26.02 0.34
C GLU A 421 23.21 26.56 -0.22
N ALA A 422 24.02 27.19 0.64
CA ALA A 422 25.36 27.67 0.28
C ALA A 422 26.29 26.50 -0.11
N PHE A 423 26.24 25.40 0.64
CA PHE A 423 26.97 24.17 0.29
C PHE A 423 26.52 23.62 -1.07
N GLN A 424 25.22 23.45 -1.29
CA GLN A 424 24.66 22.98 -2.56
C GLN A 424 25.08 23.86 -3.74
N ARG A 425 25.03 25.20 -3.59
CA ARG A 425 25.52 26.14 -4.61
C ARG A 425 27.01 25.99 -4.90
N SER A 426 27.82 25.72 -3.88
CA SER A 426 29.27 25.45 -4.04
C SER A 426 29.54 24.17 -4.81
N GLN A 427 28.63 23.19 -4.74
CA GLN A 427 28.68 21.95 -5.52
C GLN A 427 28.21 22.13 -6.98
N GLY A 428 27.94 23.37 -7.40
CA GLY A 428 27.48 23.71 -8.76
C GLY A 428 25.96 23.67 -8.93
N TRP A 429 25.19 23.40 -7.88
CA TRP A 429 23.73 23.33 -8.00
C TRP A 429 23.11 24.73 -8.15
N ARG A 430 22.01 24.82 -8.90
CA ARG A 430 21.31 26.06 -9.26
C ARG A 430 19.80 25.87 -9.20
N GLY A 431 19.05 26.96 -9.01
CA GLY A 431 17.58 26.93 -8.92
C GLY A 431 17.09 26.00 -7.82
N GLY A 432 16.02 25.25 -8.08
CA GLY A 432 15.41 24.32 -7.12
C GLY A 432 16.29 23.14 -6.67
N ALA A 433 17.46 22.92 -7.27
CA ALA A 433 18.42 21.92 -6.80
C ALA A 433 19.26 22.41 -5.60
N ALA A 434 19.36 23.73 -5.40
CA ALA A 434 19.94 24.34 -4.21
C ALA A 434 18.82 24.95 -3.37
N ASP A 435 17.98 24.09 -2.81
CA ASP A 435 16.79 24.42 -2.04
C ASP A 435 17.05 24.65 -0.54
N GLY A 436 18.26 24.31 -0.09
CA GLY A 436 18.65 24.35 1.33
C GLY A 436 18.19 23.15 2.14
N TYR A 437 17.67 22.10 1.51
CA TYR A 437 17.27 20.87 2.19
C TYR A 437 18.24 19.73 1.84
N PRO A 438 18.88 19.10 2.83
CA PRO A 438 19.87 18.07 2.55
C PRO A 438 19.16 16.83 2.04
N GLY A 439 19.43 16.42 0.81
CA GLY A 439 19.06 15.12 0.26
C GLY A 439 20.18 14.08 0.40
N PRO A 440 19.99 12.84 -0.08
CA PRO A 440 21.01 11.80 -0.03
C PRO A 440 22.34 12.22 -0.67
N GLU A 441 22.28 12.94 -1.79
CA GLU A 441 23.47 13.42 -2.48
C GLU A 441 24.15 14.58 -1.73
N THR A 442 23.37 15.50 -1.15
CA THR A 442 23.91 16.56 -0.29
C THR A 442 24.67 15.95 0.87
N TRP A 443 24.07 14.92 1.51
CA TRP A 443 24.67 14.22 2.64
C TRP A 443 25.93 13.47 2.25
N ARG A 444 25.92 12.74 1.14
CA ARG A 444 27.09 12.02 0.64
C ARG A 444 28.27 12.97 0.45
N ARG A 445 28.07 14.09 -0.26
CA ARG A 445 29.13 15.06 -0.55
C ARG A 445 29.59 15.87 0.66
N LEU A 446 28.67 16.12 1.59
CA LEU A 446 28.99 16.89 2.79
C LEU A 446 29.82 16.07 3.78
N PHE A 447 29.55 14.76 3.86
CA PHE A 447 30.22 13.86 4.79
C PHE A 447 31.40 13.08 4.19
N SER A 448 31.56 13.05 2.87
CA SER A 448 32.82 12.68 2.21
C SER A 448 33.91 13.70 2.52
#